data_AF-A0A9J7K692-F1
#
_entry.id   AF-A0A9J7K692-F1
#
_cell.length_a   1.000
_cell.length_b   1.000
_cell.length_c   1.000
_cell.angle_alpha   90.00
_cell.angle_beta   90.00
_cell.angle_gamma   90.00
#
_symmetry.space_group_name_H-M   'P 1'
#
loop_
_entity.id
_entity.type
_entity.pdbx_description
1 polymer ?
#
loop_
_entity_poly.entity_id
_entity_poly.type
_entity_poly.pdbx_seq_one_letter_code
_entity_poly.pdbx_strand_id
1 'polypeptide(L)'
;MVPIVSLKPAGRSCWDEPLGISVHGLAPEQPVTLRAALRDEKGALFRAHARYRADDHGGLDLARAPALGGSFAGIEPMGLLWALEPERPFWRLIKRDVRTPFVVELEVLDGHEPDGGRLLARAVHERHFMAPGVRRVPVREGRVRATLFLPPGNGPFPGIIDLFGGGGGLPEYRASLLAGKGFAVMALAYYNYDDLPKDMDITHLEYFEEAVNYLLSHPQVKGPGIGLLGISRGGELCLSMASFLKGITAAVIINGSATNIVGKLCYKDETLPPLRVNADRIRVRMIATGRVSSMPMRSLNA
;
A
#
# COMPACT_ATOMS: atom_id res chain seq x y z
N MET A 1 8.12 37.13 -10.58
CA MET A 1 8.75 35.85 -10.96
C MET A 1 7.66 34.88 -11.39
N VAL A 2 7.98 33.89 -12.23
CA VAL A 2 7.03 32.82 -12.57
C VAL A 2 7.06 31.80 -11.44
N PRO A 3 5.92 31.42 -10.84
CA PRO A 3 5.89 30.41 -9.78
C PRO A 3 6.40 29.04 -10.27
N ILE A 4 7.18 28.35 -9.43
CA ILE A 4 7.76 27.03 -9.75
C ILE A 4 7.56 26.09 -8.57
N VAL A 5 7.12 24.86 -8.84
CA VAL A 5 7.08 23.76 -7.86
C VAL A 5 8.41 23.01 -7.89
N SER A 6 9.05 22.88 -6.73
CA SER A 6 10.25 22.07 -6.54
C SER A 6 9.93 20.83 -5.71
N LEU A 7 10.45 19.69 -6.17
CA LEU A 7 10.20 18.38 -5.57
C LEU A 7 11.52 17.77 -5.08
N LYS A 8 11.49 17.11 -3.92
CA LYS A 8 12.65 16.43 -3.35
C LYS A 8 12.29 15.02 -2.88
N PRO A 9 12.84 13.97 -3.48
CA PRO A 9 13.77 13.98 -4.62
C PRO A 9 13.11 14.53 -5.90
N ALA A 10 13.87 15.18 -6.77
CA ALA A 10 13.36 15.83 -7.99
C ALA A 10 13.06 14.83 -9.13
N GLY A 11 13.67 13.65 -9.09
CA GLY A 11 13.45 12.58 -10.05
C GLY A 11 12.26 11.71 -9.66
N ARG A 12 12.49 10.39 -9.62
CA ARG A 12 11.51 9.42 -9.15
C ARG A 12 11.78 9.00 -7.70
N SER A 13 10.73 8.52 -7.04
CA SER A 13 10.78 7.99 -5.67
C SER A 13 9.82 6.82 -5.52
N CYS A 14 10.06 5.92 -4.57
CA CYS A 14 9.11 4.84 -4.28
C CYS A 14 7.85 5.35 -3.57
N TRP A 15 6.73 4.65 -3.72
CA TRP A 15 5.43 5.01 -3.16
C TRP A 15 5.42 5.14 -1.63
N ASP A 16 6.35 4.49 -0.94
CA ASP A 16 6.52 4.50 0.51
C ASP A 16 7.55 5.54 1.01
N GLU A 17 8.19 6.30 0.12
CA GLU A 17 9.19 7.31 0.49
C GLU A 17 8.56 8.71 0.63
N PRO A 18 8.99 9.54 1.60
CA PRO A 18 8.56 10.94 1.68
C PRO A 18 8.90 11.74 0.40
N LEU A 19 8.07 12.73 0.09
CA LEU A 19 8.27 13.68 -1.00
C LEU A 19 8.22 15.10 -0.42
N GLY A 20 9.36 15.78 -0.44
CA GLY A 20 9.43 17.21 -0.14
C GLY A 20 8.83 18.02 -1.28
N ILE A 21 7.95 18.96 -0.96
CA ILE A 21 7.26 19.82 -1.92
C ILE A 21 7.45 21.27 -1.46
N SER A 22 7.95 22.11 -2.34
CA SER A 22 8.04 23.55 -2.14
C SER A 22 7.61 24.32 -3.38
N VAL A 23 7.17 25.56 -3.19
CA VAL A 23 6.82 26.50 -4.25
C VAL A 23 7.65 27.76 -4.08
N HIS A 24 8.19 28.28 -5.17
CA HIS A 24 8.98 29.50 -5.18
C HIS A 24 8.42 30.49 -6.21
N GLY A 25 8.69 31.78 -6.01
CA GLY A 25 8.33 32.82 -6.97
C GLY A 25 6.86 33.27 -6.92
N LEU A 26 6.16 32.97 -5.82
CA LEU A 26 4.86 33.56 -5.50
C LEU A 26 5.04 35.03 -5.08
N ALA A 27 3.94 35.79 -4.98
CA ALA A 27 3.97 37.08 -4.29
C ALA A 27 4.09 36.87 -2.77
N PRO A 28 4.67 37.84 -2.02
CA PRO A 28 4.67 37.81 -0.57
C PRO A 28 3.26 37.57 -0.02
N GLU A 29 3.14 36.64 0.92
CA GLU A 29 1.88 36.27 1.59
C GLU A 29 0.74 35.85 0.63
N GLN A 30 1.04 35.46 -0.61
CA GLN A 30 0.03 35.10 -1.60
C GLN A 30 -0.81 33.90 -1.11
N PRO A 31 -2.15 34.00 -1.09
CA PRO A 31 -3.01 32.85 -0.85
C PRO A 31 -2.96 31.92 -2.07
N VAL A 32 -2.74 30.64 -1.83
CA VAL A 32 -2.70 29.61 -2.88
C VAL A 32 -3.40 28.34 -2.44
N THR A 33 -3.87 27.57 -3.41
CA THR A 33 -4.38 26.21 -3.19
C THR A 33 -3.49 25.23 -3.92
N LEU A 34 -2.96 24.24 -3.20
CA LEU A 34 -2.25 23.13 -3.81
C LEU A 34 -3.23 21.97 -4.02
N ARG A 35 -3.18 21.38 -5.20
CA ARG A 35 -3.99 20.21 -5.58
C ARG A 35 -3.08 19.08 -6.04
N ALA A 36 -3.38 17.88 -5.57
CA ALA A 36 -2.80 16.64 -6.07
C ALA A 36 -3.87 15.80 -6.76
N ALA A 37 -3.51 15.20 -7.89
CA ALA A 37 -4.37 14.29 -8.62
C ALA A 37 -3.57 13.09 -9.14
N LEU A 38 -4.21 11.92 -9.17
CA LEU A 38 -3.70 10.76 -9.89
C LEU A 38 -4.83 9.91 -10.45
N ARG A 39 -4.55 9.16 -11.51
CA ARG A 39 -5.44 8.10 -12.01
C ARG A 39 -4.85 6.74 -11.72
N ASP A 40 -5.70 5.84 -11.24
CA ASP A 40 -5.30 4.45 -11.00
C ASP A 40 -5.28 3.62 -12.30
N GLU A 41 -4.94 2.34 -12.20
CA GLU A 41 -4.82 1.45 -13.36
C GLU A 41 -6.16 1.13 -14.05
N LYS A 42 -7.29 1.54 -13.47
CA LYS A 42 -8.62 1.47 -14.07
C LYS A 42 -9.13 2.85 -14.51
N GLY A 43 -8.28 3.87 -14.45
CA GLY A 43 -8.59 5.24 -14.86
C GLY A 43 -9.38 6.06 -13.82
N ALA A 44 -9.65 5.51 -12.64
CA ALA A 44 -10.40 6.21 -11.60
C ALA A 44 -9.54 7.35 -11.02
N LEU A 45 -10.15 8.53 -10.91
CA LEU A 45 -9.47 9.74 -10.45
C LEU A 45 -9.50 9.83 -8.91
N PHE A 46 -8.34 10.11 -8.34
CA PHE A 46 -8.15 10.42 -6.93
C PHE A 46 -7.61 11.84 -6.80
N ARG A 47 -8.14 12.61 -5.86
CA ARG A 47 -7.75 14.01 -5.64
C ARG A 47 -7.65 14.36 -4.16
N ALA A 48 -6.77 15.29 -3.86
CA ALA A 48 -6.67 15.98 -2.57
C ALA A 48 -6.30 17.44 -2.83
N HIS A 49 -6.71 18.33 -1.93
CA HIS A 49 -6.28 19.72 -1.99
C HIS A 49 -6.12 20.30 -0.59
N ALA A 50 -5.28 21.32 -0.47
CA ALA A 50 -5.15 22.12 0.74
C ALA A 50 -4.80 23.56 0.40
N ARG A 51 -5.32 24.47 1.23
CA ARG A 51 -5.09 25.91 1.13
C ARG A 51 -3.88 26.30 1.96
N TYR A 52 -3.04 27.18 1.41
CA TYR A 52 -1.81 27.65 2.04
C TYR A 52 -1.64 29.16 1.83
N ARG A 53 -0.69 29.74 2.53
CA ARG A 53 -0.22 31.10 2.32
C ARG A 53 1.30 31.06 2.18
N ALA A 54 1.84 31.74 1.16
CA ALA A 54 3.28 31.91 1.02
C ALA A 54 3.86 32.73 2.18
N ASP A 55 5.17 32.64 2.40
CA ASP A 55 5.90 33.52 3.31
C ASP A 55 6.05 34.94 2.72
N ASP A 56 6.68 35.83 3.49
CA ASP A 56 7.00 37.22 3.15
C ASP A 56 7.99 37.34 1.99
N HIS A 57 8.65 36.25 1.60
CA HIS A 57 9.55 36.17 0.45
C HIS A 57 8.92 35.47 -0.77
N GLY A 58 7.64 35.09 -0.70
CA GLY A 58 6.96 34.39 -1.80
C GLY A 58 7.38 32.92 -1.95
N GLY A 59 7.88 32.32 -0.88
CA GLY A 59 8.16 30.89 -0.75
C GLY A 59 7.04 30.14 -0.02
N LEU A 60 6.91 28.85 -0.32
CA LEU A 60 6.04 27.94 0.41
C LEU A 60 6.75 26.59 0.55
N ASP A 61 6.98 26.13 1.77
CA ASP A 61 7.55 24.81 2.05
C ASP A 61 6.56 24.00 2.88
N LEU A 62 6.08 22.88 2.34
CA LEU A 62 5.04 22.05 2.97
C LEU A 62 5.53 21.36 4.25
N ALA A 63 6.85 21.31 4.46
CA ALA A 63 7.44 20.84 5.71
C ALA A 63 7.34 21.85 6.87
N ARG A 64 7.00 23.12 6.56
CA ARG A 64 7.04 24.23 7.52
C ARG A 64 5.73 25.00 7.60
N ALA A 65 5.05 25.16 6.46
CA ALA A 65 3.81 25.91 6.37
C ALA A 65 2.60 25.00 6.65
N PRO A 66 1.72 25.37 7.59
CA PRO A 66 0.51 24.60 7.85
C PRO A 66 -0.50 24.77 6.72
N ALA A 67 -1.18 23.67 6.36
CA ALA A 67 -2.41 23.71 5.59
C ALA A 67 -3.51 24.41 6.40
N LEU A 68 -4.17 25.38 5.78
CA LEU A 68 -5.26 26.19 6.36
C LEU A 68 -6.65 25.51 6.22
N GLY A 69 -6.69 24.31 5.64
CA GLY A 69 -7.90 23.52 5.41
C GLY A 69 -8.05 23.07 3.96
N GLY A 70 -9.06 22.24 3.72
CA GLY A 70 -9.25 21.47 2.49
C GLY A 70 -9.46 20.00 2.86
N SER A 71 -8.82 19.09 2.13
CA SER A 71 -8.79 17.66 2.46
C SER A 71 -8.12 17.35 3.81
N PHE A 72 -7.28 18.27 4.31
CA PHE A 72 -6.60 18.19 5.61
C PHE A 72 -6.17 19.61 6.08
N ALA A 73 -5.67 19.73 7.31
CA ALA A 73 -5.16 20.97 7.90
C ALA A 73 -3.95 20.67 8.82
N GLY A 74 -3.14 21.69 9.13
CA GLY A 74 -1.93 21.55 9.95
C GLY A 74 -0.66 21.31 9.14
N ILE A 75 0.47 21.12 9.82
CA ILE A 75 1.77 20.85 9.17
C ILE A 75 1.81 19.37 8.78
N GLU A 76 1.38 19.08 7.56
CA GLU A 76 1.21 17.73 7.01
C GLU A 76 1.94 17.62 5.66
N PRO A 77 3.26 17.38 5.63
CA PRO A 77 4.06 17.48 4.41
C PRO A 77 3.63 16.49 3.31
N MET A 78 3.11 15.33 3.72
CA MET A 78 2.58 14.27 2.85
C MET A 78 1.05 14.30 2.71
N GLY A 79 0.40 15.34 3.23
CA GLY A 79 -1.07 15.47 3.26
C GLY A 79 -1.71 15.30 1.89
N LEU A 80 -1.12 15.90 0.86
CA LEU A 80 -1.60 15.81 -0.51
C LEU A 80 -1.60 14.38 -1.08
N LEU A 81 -0.81 13.45 -0.52
CA LEU A 81 -0.77 12.05 -0.94
C LEU A 81 -1.66 11.16 -0.07
N TRP A 82 -1.57 11.26 1.26
CA TRP A 82 -2.35 10.37 2.14
C TRP A 82 -3.84 10.75 2.19
N ALA A 83 -4.18 12.00 1.91
CA ALA A 83 -5.56 12.50 1.90
C ALA A 83 -6.24 12.36 0.52
N LEU A 84 -5.63 11.66 -0.44
CA LEU A 84 -6.25 11.38 -1.73
C LEU A 84 -7.56 10.62 -1.56
N GLU A 85 -8.65 11.18 -2.10
CA GLU A 85 -9.97 10.56 -2.07
C GLU A 85 -10.45 10.28 -3.50
N PRO A 86 -11.15 9.15 -3.72
CA PRO A 86 -11.68 8.84 -5.04
C PRO A 86 -12.84 9.78 -5.37
N GLU A 87 -12.90 10.23 -6.62
CA GLU A 87 -14.08 10.97 -7.10
C GLU A 87 -15.33 10.09 -7.13
N ARG A 88 -15.15 8.79 -7.42
CA ARG A 88 -16.23 7.81 -7.35
C ARG A 88 -16.33 7.24 -5.93
N PRO A 89 -17.48 7.37 -5.24
CA PRO A 89 -17.67 6.75 -3.93
C PRO A 89 -17.39 5.25 -3.95
N PHE A 90 -16.85 4.74 -2.84
CA PHE A 90 -16.51 3.32 -2.62
C PHE A 90 -15.42 2.74 -3.54
N TRP A 91 -14.71 3.58 -4.28
CA TRP A 91 -13.61 3.11 -5.11
C TRP A 91 -12.33 2.96 -4.28
N ARG A 92 -11.76 1.75 -4.27
CA ARG A 92 -10.45 1.49 -3.67
C ARG A 92 -9.37 1.73 -4.72
N LEU A 93 -8.28 2.42 -4.36
CA LEU A 93 -7.15 2.64 -5.26
C LEU A 93 -6.59 1.31 -5.78
N ILE A 94 -6.51 1.16 -7.10
CA ILE A 94 -6.06 -0.09 -7.74
C ILE A 94 -4.63 0.05 -8.25
N LYS A 95 -3.71 -0.68 -7.60
CA LYS A 95 -2.36 -0.95 -8.09
C LYS A 95 -2.13 -2.46 -8.20
N ARG A 96 -1.87 -2.97 -9.40
CA ARG A 96 -1.58 -4.38 -9.69
C ARG A 96 -0.25 -4.54 -10.42
N ASP A 97 0.07 -3.68 -11.38
CA ASP A 97 1.34 -3.76 -12.11
C ASP A 97 2.42 -2.93 -11.43
N VAL A 98 3.22 -3.56 -10.57
CA VAL A 98 4.28 -2.89 -9.81
C VAL A 98 5.43 -2.35 -10.68
N ARG A 99 5.48 -2.71 -11.97
CA ARG A 99 6.53 -2.25 -12.90
C ARG A 99 6.30 -0.83 -13.39
N THR A 100 5.08 -0.33 -13.29
CA THR A 100 4.71 1.04 -13.67
C THR A 100 4.49 1.91 -12.44
N PRO A 101 4.85 3.21 -12.49
CA PRO A 101 4.56 4.12 -11.40
C PRO A 101 3.09 4.54 -11.38
N PHE A 102 2.66 5.17 -10.28
CA PHE A 102 1.60 6.17 -10.36
C PHE A 102 2.20 7.52 -10.71
N VAL A 103 1.50 8.26 -11.57
CA VAL A 103 1.85 9.63 -11.94
C VAL A 103 0.99 10.57 -11.10
N VAL A 104 1.63 11.37 -10.24
CA VAL A 104 0.96 12.37 -9.40
C VAL A 104 1.15 13.74 -10.04
N GLU A 105 0.04 14.36 -10.40
CA GLU A 105 -0.02 15.73 -10.90
C GLU A 105 -0.19 16.67 -9.70
N LEU A 106 0.67 17.67 -9.61
CA LEU A 106 0.65 18.71 -8.60
C LEU A 106 0.39 20.04 -9.27
N GLU A 107 -0.59 20.78 -8.77
CA GLU A 107 -0.96 22.09 -9.28
C GLU A 107 -0.97 23.11 -8.14
N VAL A 108 -0.49 24.31 -8.44
CA VAL A 108 -0.60 25.49 -7.58
C VAL A 108 -1.58 26.44 -8.23
N LEU A 109 -2.69 26.71 -7.54
CA LEU A 109 -3.77 27.57 -7.99
C LEU A 109 -3.76 28.86 -7.19
N ASP A 110 -4.05 29.97 -7.86
CA ASP A 110 -4.16 31.31 -7.26
C ASP A 110 -5.40 31.40 -6.35
N GLY A 111 -5.23 31.89 -5.13
CA GLY A 111 -6.31 32.07 -4.17
C GLY A 111 -6.72 30.81 -3.39
N HIS A 112 -7.79 30.98 -2.61
CA HIS A 112 -8.41 29.94 -1.75
C HIS A 112 -9.76 29.44 -2.26
N GLU A 113 -10.13 29.85 -3.47
CA GLU A 113 -11.39 29.46 -4.10
C GLU A 113 -11.33 28.00 -4.57
N PRO A 114 -12.32 27.15 -4.22
CA PRO A 114 -12.24 25.70 -4.41
C PRO A 114 -11.99 25.22 -5.85
N ASP A 115 -12.61 25.87 -6.85
CA ASP A 115 -12.65 25.38 -8.23
C ASP A 115 -12.41 26.46 -9.30
N GLY A 116 -11.96 27.67 -8.91
CA GLY A 116 -11.84 28.83 -9.81
C GLY A 116 -10.45 29.47 -9.90
N GLY A 117 -9.47 28.99 -9.12
CA GLY A 117 -8.14 29.58 -9.08
C GLY A 117 -7.39 29.43 -10.41
N ARG A 118 -6.77 30.52 -10.88
CA ARG A 118 -5.88 30.49 -12.06
C ARG A 118 -4.68 29.60 -11.77
N LEU A 119 -4.31 28.72 -12.70
CA LEU A 119 -3.11 27.90 -12.57
C LEU A 119 -1.84 28.78 -12.57
N LEU A 120 -1.05 28.68 -11.50
CA LEU A 120 0.20 29.41 -11.31
C LEU A 120 1.41 28.56 -11.69
N ALA A 121 1.41 27.29 -11.28
CA ALA A 121 2.49 26.34 -11.55
C ALA A 121 1.97 24.91 -11.56
N ARG A 122 2.69 24.02 -12.22
CA ARG A 122 2.44 22.57 -12.22
C ARG A 122 3.73 21.78 -12.12
N ALA A 123 3.65 20.60 -11.51
CA ALA A 123 4.69 19.59 -11.55
C ALA A 123 4.07 18.20 -11.67
N VAL A 124 4.85 17.26 -12.15
CA VAL A 124 4.46 15.85 -12.26
C VAL A 124 5.53 15.02 -11.58
N HIS A 125 5.11 14.09 -10.73
CA HIS A 125 6.01 13.21 -9.98
C HIS A 125 5.65 11.75 -10.15
N GLU A 126 6.62 10.93 -10.54
CA GLU A 126 6.42 9.49 -10.63
C GLU A 126 6.70 8.80 -9.30
N ARG A 127 5.70 8.07 -8.81
CA ARG A 127 5.75 7.27 -7.58
C ARG A 127 5.82 5.79 -7.93
N HIS A 128 7.00 5.21 -7.81
CA HIS A 128 7.32 3.85 -8.25
C HIS A 128 6.97 2.80 -7.19
N PHE A 129 6.70 1.56 -7.60
CA PHE A 129 6.40 0.45 -6.69
C PHE A 129 7.54 -0.58 -6.60
N MET A 130 8.60 -0.38 -7.36
CA MET A 130 9.84 -1.15 -7.29
C MET A 130 11.00 -0.18 -7.08
N ALA A 131 11.79 -0.43 -6.03
CA ALA A 131 13.02 0.32 -5.81
C ALA A 131 14.06 0.02 -6.91
N PRO A 132 14.99 0.96 -7.20
CA PRO A 132 16.03 0.75 -8.20
C PRO A 132 16.80 -0.57 -7.98
N GLY A 133 16.92 -1.37 -9.03
CA GLY A 133 17.66 -2.64 -8.99
C GLY A 133 16.93 -3.82 -8.35
N VAL A 134 15.74 -3.63 -7.77
CA VAL A 134 14.89 -4.75 -7.35
C VAL A 134 14.48 -5.57 -8.57
N ARG A 135 14.68 -6.88 -8.50
CA ARG A 135 14.27 -7.82 -9.55
C ARG A 135 12.94 -8.47 -9.20
N ARG A 136 12.07 -8.59 -10.20
CA ARG A 136 10.78 -9.28 -10.11
C ARG A 136 10.88 -10.62 -10.85
N VAL A 137 10.66 -11.72 -10.16
CA VAL A 137 10.78 -13.08 -10.68
C VAL A 137 9.46 -13.82 -10.44
N PRO A 138 8.63 -14.03 -11.47
CA PRO A 138 7.45 -14.89 -11.36
C PRO A 138 7.84 -16.31 -10.94
N VAL A 139 7.07 -16.91 -10.03
CA VAL A 139 7.30 -18.25 -9.52
C VAL A 139 6.15 -19.15 -9.95
N ARG A 140 6.51 -20.25 -10.62
CA ARG A 140 5.63 -21.31 -11.10
C ARG A 140 6.28 -22.67 -10.82
N GLU A 141 6.52 -22.95 -9.55
CA GLU A 141 7.20 -24.16 -9.08
C GLU A 141 6.17 -25.12 -8.48
N GLY A 142 6.04 -26.34 -9.03
CA GLY A 142 4.99 -27.27 -8.65
C GLY A 142 3.61 -26.60 -8.66
N ARG A 143 2.91 -26.61 -7.51
CA ARG A 143 1.63 -25.92 -7.33
C ARG A 143 1.77 -24.46 -6.91
N VAL A 144 2.93 -24.03 -6.43
CA VAL A 144 3.16 -22.67 -5.90
C VAL A 144 3.00 -21.63 -7.01
N ARG A 145 2.13 -20.64 -6.76
CA ARG A 145 1.94 -19.48 -7.63
C ARG A 145 2.26 -18.20 -6.87
N ALA A 146 3.36 -17.57 -7.24
CA ALA A 146 3.89 -16.42 -6.52
C ALA A 146 4.69 -15.50 -7.45
N THR A 147 5.15 -14.38 -6.88
CA THR A 147 6.17 -13.52 -7.47
C THR A 147 7.21 -13.20 -6.40
N LEU A 148 8.47 -13.55 -6.67
CA LEU A 148 9.61 -13.28 -5.81
C LEU A 148 10.26 -11.94 -6.21
N PHE A 149 10.43 -11.07 -5.23
CA PHE A 149 11.17 -9.82 -5.36
C PHE A 149 12.52 -9.94 -4.66
N LEU A 150 13.60 -9.66 -5.39
CA LEU A 150 14.96 -9.75 -4.89
C LEU A 150 15.61 -8.36 -4.88
N PRO A 151 16.24 -7.95 -3.77
CA PRO A 151 17.03 -6.72 -3.72
C PRO A 151 18.18 -6.75 -4.74
N PRO A 152 18.74 -5.58 -5.09
CA PRO A 152 20.00 -5.53 -5.82
C PRO A 152 21.16 -6.09 -4.98
N GLY A 153 22.21 -6.56 -5.65
CA GLY A 153 23.40 -7.13 -5.02
C GLY A 153 23.44 -8.67 -5.05
N ASN A 154 24.49 -9.23 -4.45
CA ASN A 154 24.82 -10.65 -4.56
C ASN A 154 24.07 -11.55 -3.56
N GLY A 155 23.37 -10.96 -2.58
CA GLY A 155 22.72 -11.72 -1.51
C GLY A 155 23.71 -12.47 -0.60
N PRO A 156 23.24 -13.47 0.17
CA PRO A 156 21.84 -13.84 0.34
C PRO A 156 21.09 -12.83 1.21
N PHE A 157 19.78 -12.75 1.03
CA PHE A 157 18.90 -11.81 1.72
C PHE A 157 17.97 -12.54 2.70
N PRO A 158 17.55 -11.93 3.81
CA PRO A 158 16.51 -12.51 4.65
C PRO A 158 15.21 -12.67 3.85
N GLY A 159 14.61 -13.85 3.89
CA GLY A 159 13.43 -14.22 3.11
C GLY A 159 12.13 -13.89 3.85
N ILE A 160 11.12 -13.40 3.13
CA ILE A 160 9.77 -13.14 3.64
C ILE A 160 8.73 -13.71 2.67
N ILE A 161 7.72 -14.42 3.19
CA ILE A 161 6.48 -14.68 2.44
C ILE A 161 5.46 -13.60 2.79
N ASP A 162 4.91 -12.96 1.75
CA ASP A 162 3.93 -11.88 1.84
C ASP A 162 2.53 -12.40 1.44
N LEU A 163 1.56 -12.27 2.36
CA LEU A 163 0.20 -12.76 2.21
C LEU A 163 -0.83 -11.65 2.39
N PHE A 164 -1.64 -11.44 1.35
CA PHE A 164 -2.83 -10.62 1.43
C PHE A 164 -4.04 -11.41 1.94
N GLY A 165 -5.12 -10.69 2.22
CA GLY A 165 -6.38 -11.28 2.70
C GLY A 165 -7.31 -11.71 1.57
N GLY A 166 -8.61 -11.71 1.86
CA GLY A 166 -9.64 -11.99 0.86
C GLY A 166 -9.61 -11.01 -0.33
N GLY A 167 -10.09 -11.47 -1.48
CA GLY A 167 -10.11 -10.78 -2.77
C GLY A 167 -9.48 -11.60 -3.90
N GLY A 168 -8.63 -12.58 -3.58
CA GLY A 168 -7.95 -13.43 -4.55
C GLY A 168 -6.90 -12.67 -5.37
N GLY A 169 -6.37 -13.35 -6.39
CA GLY A 169 -5.30 -12.81 -7.22
C GLY A 169 -3.96 -12.75 -6.50
N LEU A 170 -3.05 -11.92 -7.03
CA LEU A 170 -1.70 -11.75 -6.50
C LEU A 170 -1.35 -10.27 -6.36
N PRO A 171 -1.67 -9.61 -5.23
CA PRO A 171 -1.19 -8.26 -4.95
C PRO A 171 0.31 -8.27 -4.67
N GLU A 172 1.08 -7.53 -5.48
CA GLU A 172 2.56 -7.57 -5.41
C GLU A 172 3.16 -6.32 -4.74
N TYR A 173 2.40 -5.24 -4.61
CA TYR A 173 2.91 -3.90 -4.27
C TYR A 173 3.60 -3.82 -2.91
N ARG A 174 3.19 -4.63 -1.92
CA ARG A 174 3.85 -4.64 -0.60
C ARG A 174 5.19 -5.37 -0.66
N ALA A 175 5.22 -6.55 -1.30
CA ALA A 175 6.44 -7.31 -1.50
C ALA A 175 7.50 -6.54 -2.31
N SER A 176 7.07 -5.87 -3.38
CA SER A 176 7.96 -5.10 -4.25
C SER A 176 8.61 -3.90 -3.56
N LEU A 177 7.86 -3.19 -2.72
CA LEU A 177 8.37 -2.08 -1.91
C LEU A 177 9.30 -2.58 -0.79
N LEU A 178 8.91 -3.67 -0.11
CA LEU A 178 9.68 -4.23 0.99
C LEU A 178 11.02 -4.82 0.54
N ALA A 179 11.09 -5.35 -0.69
CA ALA A 179 12.35 -5.78 -1.28
C ALA A 179 13.36 -4.63 -1.45
N GLY A 180 12.87 -3.39 -1.62
CA GLY A 180 13.72 -2.18 -1.58
C GLY A 180 14.38 -1.92 -0.22
N LYS A 181 13.96 -2.63 0.83
CA LYS A 181 14.53 -2.54 2.19
C LYS A 181 15.51 -3.68 2.51
N GLY A 182 15.92 -4.46 1.50
CA GLY A 182 16.96 -5.50 1.64
C GLY A 182 16.45 -6.91 1.93
N PHE A 183 15.16 -7.19 1.72
CA PHE A 183 14.55 -8.51 1.91
C PHE A 183 14.26 -9.21 0.58
N ALA A 184 14.44 -10.52 0.51
CA ALA A 184 13.87 -11.34 -0.55
C ALA A 184 12.40 -11.63 -0.21
N VAL A 185 11.45 -11.02 -0.92
CA VAL A 185 10.03 -11.07 -0.55
C VAL A 185 9.21 -11.77 -1.62
N MET A 186 8.55 -12.86 -1.25
CA MET A 186 7.68 -13.62 -2.14
C MET A 186 6.21 -13.28 -1.87
N ALA A 187 5.59 -12.52 -2.77
CA ALA A 187 4.14 -12.35 -2.79
C ALA A 187 3.52 -13.70 -3.18
N LEU A 188 2.70 -14.28 -2.30
CA LEU A 188 2.14 -15.62 -2.49
C LEU A 188 0.63 -15.53 -2.73
N ALA A 189 0.18 -16.03 -3.89
CA ALA A 189 -1.23 -16.27 -4.13
C ALA A 189 -1.60 -17.63 -3.54
N TYR A 190 -2.87 -17.80 -3.16
CA TYR A 190 -3.36 -19.08 -2.63
C TYR A 190 -4.77 -19.45 -3.11
N TYR A 191 -5.45 -18.56 -3.86
CA TYR A 191 -6.70 -18.84 -4.56
C TYR A 191 -7.03 -17.75 -5.61
N ASN A 192 -7.94 -18.05 -6.52
CA ASN A 192 -8.45 -17.19 -7.59
C ASN A 192 -7.33 -16.47 -8.36
N TYR A 193 -6.30 -17.23 -8.73
CA TYR A 193 -5.14 -16.74 -9.46
C TYR A 193 -4.53 -17.85 -10.29
N ASP A 194 -4.41 -17.63 -11.60
CA ASP A 194 -3.87 -18.61 -12.53
C ASP A 194 -4.63 -19.95 -12.48
N ASP A 195 -3.95 -21.06 -12.25
CA ASP A 195 -4.47 -22.42 -12.12
C ASP A 195 -4.81 -22.82 -10.66
N LEU A 196 -4.76 -21.88 -9.70
CA LEU A 196 -5.20 -22.14 -8.33
C LEU A 196 -6.72 -22.30 -8.22
N PRO A 197 -7.23 -22.95 -7.14
CA PRO A 197 -8.66 -23.03 -6.87
C PRO A 197 -9.34 -21.66 -6.93
N LYS A 198 -10.56 -21.62 -7.47
CA LYS A 198 -11.32 -20.36 -7.62
C LYS A 198 -11.83 -19.82 -6.28
N ASP A 199 -12.14 -20.71 -5.36
CA ASP A 199 -12.71 -20.40 -4.05
C ASP A 199 -11.85 -21.01 -2.93
N MET A 200 -12.16 -20.66 -1.68
CA MET A 200 -11.37 -21.03 -0.51
C MET A 200 -12.18 -21.91 0.47
N ASP A 201 -12.93 -22.86 -0.06
CA ASP A 201 -13.76 -23.77 0.75
C ASP A 201 -12.92 -24.71 1.62
N ILE A 202 -11.80 -25.19 1.07
CA ILE A 202 -10.82 -26.02 1.77
C ILE A 202 -9.42 -25.48 1.45
N THR A 203 -8.69 -25.11 2.49
CA THR A 203 -7.31 -24.62 2.41
C THR A 203 -6.38 -25.69 2.98
N HIS A 204 -5.37 -26.09 2.22
CA HIS A 204 -4.38 -27.09 2.63
C HIS A 204 -3.07 -26.40 3.01
N LEU A 205 -2.60 -26.57 4.25
CA LEU A 205 -1.34 -25.95 4.70
C LEU A 205 -0.11 -26.53 4.00
N GLU A 206 -0.20 -27.71 3.41
CA GLU A 206 0.85 -28.31 2.58
C GLU A 206 1.24 -27.39 1.41
N TYR A 207 0.28 -26.64 0.84
CA TYR A 207 0.57 -25.65 -0.20
C TYR A 207 1.52 -24.55 0.31
N PHE A 208 1.32 -24.11 1.55
CA PHE A 208 2.14 -23.07 2.16
C PHE A 208 3.48 -23.63 2.64
N GLU A 209 3.53 -24.90 3.05
CA GLU A 209 4.77 -25.62 3.34
C GLU A 209 5.64 -25.75 2.08
N GLU A 210 5.06 -26.10 0.93
CA GLU A 210 5.74 -26.08 -0.38
C GLU A 210 6.33 -24.69 -0.68
N ALA A 211 5.58 -23.62 -0.42
CA ALA A 211 6.06 -22.25 -0.63
C ALA A 211 7.21 -21.85 0.33
N VAL A 212 7.13 -22.26 1.61
CA VAL A 212 8.20 -22.06 2.60
C VAL A 212 9.47 -22.77 2.14
N ASN A 213 9.36 -24.04 1.75
CA ASN A 213 10.47 -24.84 1.28
C ASN A 213 11.09 -24.28 0.00
N TYR A 214 10.27 -23.86 -0.96
CA TYR A 214 10.73 -23.17 -2.16
C TYR A 214 11.58 -21.95 -1.80
N LEU A 215 11.07 -21.06 -0.94
CA LEU A 215 11.77 -19.82 -0.61
C LEU A 215 13.07 -20.10 0.16
N LEU A 216 13.07 -21.06 1.10
CA LEU A 216 14.26 -21.49 1.83
C LEU A 216 15.32 -22.14 0.92
N SER A 217 14.90 -22.84 -0.13
CA SER A 217 15.81 -23.47 -1.10
C SER A 217 16.44 -22.48 -2.07
N HIS A 218 15.90 -21.26 -2.18
CA HIS A 218 16.37 -20.28 -3.15
C HIS A 218 17.80 -19.79 -2.79
N PRO A 219 18.77 -19.82 -3.72
CA PRO A 219 20.19 -19.59 -3.40
C PRO A 219 20.51 -18.17 -2.87
N GLN A 220 19.61 -17.21 -3.12
CA GLN A 220 19.74 -15.84 -2.61
C GLN A 220 18.92 -15.59 -1.33
N VAL A 221 18.38 -16.62 -0.68
CA VAL A 221 17.69 -16.51 0.60
C VAL A 221 18.59 -17.04 1.71
N LYS A 222 18.73 -16.27 2.78
CA LYS A 222 19.75 -16.48 3.81
C LYS A 222 19.49 -17.68 4.73
N GLY A 223 18.23 -18.00 5.02
CA GLY A 223 17.86 -18.97 6.05
C GLY A 223 18.35 -18.59 7.46
N PRO A 224 18.27 -19.50 8.45
CA PRO A 224 17.77 -20.88 8.37
C PRO A 224 16.24 -20.99 8.34
N GLY A 225 15.54 -19.90 8.61
CA GLY A 225 14.08 -19.78 8.47
C GLY A 225 13.71 -18.51 7.69
N ILE A 226 12.41 -18.29 7.52
CA ILE A 226 11.84 -17.13 6.85
C ILE A 226 10.96 -16.31 7.79
N GLY A 227 10.75 -15.04 7.42
CA GLY A 227 9.70 -14.22 7.98
C GLY A 227 8.36 -14.42 7.26
N LEU A 228 7.26 -14.19 7.98
CA LEU A 228 5.92 -14.07 7.39
C LEU A 228 5.37 -12.66 7.58
N LEU A 229 4.70 -12.14 6.57
CA LEU A 229 3.96 -10.88 6.62
C LEU A 229 2.55 -11.07 6.08
N GLY A 230 1.56 -10.99 6.96
CA GLY A 230 0.16 -11.25 6.61
C GLY A 230 -0.78 -10.13 7.01
N ILE A 231 -1.76 -9.83 6.15
CA ILE A 231 -2.87 -8.91 6.49
C ILE A 231 -4.23 -9.60 6.36
N SER A 232 -5.15 -9.33 7.28
CA SER A 232 -6.50 -9.89 7.27
C SER A 232 -6.45 -11.43 7.24
N ARG A 233 -7.08 -12.09 6.26
CA ARG A 233 -6.97 -13.55 6.08
C ARG A 233 -5.53 -14.03 5.88
N GLY A 234 -4.66 -13.24 5.25
CA GLY A 234 -3.24 -13.55 5.15
C GLY A 234 -2.54 -13.54 6.51
N GLY A 235 -2.98 -12.70 7.44
CA GLY A 235 -2.48 -12.68 8.83
C GLY A 235 -2.94 -13.90 9.64
N GLU A 236 -4.18 -14.34 9.43
CA GLU A 236 -4.68 -15.61 9.98
C GLU A 236 -3.87 -16.80 9.46
N LEU A 237 -3.62 -16.86 8.14
CA LEU A 237 -2.77 -17.89 7.54
C LEU A 237 -1.33 -17.84 8.09
N CYS A 238 -0.78 -16.66 8.36
CA CYS A 238 0.54 -16.56 8.98
C CYS A 238 0.59 -17.19 10.37
N LEU A 239 -0.47 -17.00 11.18
CA LEU A 239 -0.59 -17.66 12.47
C LEU A 239 -0.65 -19.18 12.31
N SER A 240 -1.51 -19.67 11.43
CA SER A 240 -1.62 -21.11 11.17
C SER A 240 -0.29 -21.71 10.67
N MET A 241 0.38 -21.06 9.73
CA MET A 241 1.69 -21.50 9.24
C MET A 241 2.72 -21.55 10.38
N ALA A 242 2.78 -20.52 11.24
CA ALA A 242 3.70 -20.50 12.37
C ALA A 242 3.37 -21.55 13.44
N SER A 243 2.11 -21.95 13.58
CA SER A 243 1.67 -23.01 14.51
C SER A 243 2.00 -24.41 14.01
N PHE A 244 1.81 -24.68 12.72
CA PHE A 244 1.86 -26.05 12.17
C PHE A 244 3.15 -26.38 11.41
N LEU A 245 3.81 -25.39 10.80
CA LEU A 245 4.94 -25.59 9.91
C LEU A 245 6.29 -25.35 10.61
N LYS A 246 7.37 -25.90 10.03
CA LYS A 246 8.75 -25.60 10.42
C LYS A 246 9.35 -24.54 9.50
N GLY A 247 10.53 -24.02 9.86
CA GLY A 247 11.26 -23.04 9.03
C GLY A 247 10.74 -21.60 9.14
N ILE A 248 9.88 -21.30 10.12
CA ILE A 248 9.32 -19.96 10.34
C ILE A 248 10.07 -19.31 11.51
N THR A 249 10.74 -18.19 11.27
CA THR A 249 11.53 -17.48 12.29
C THR A 249 10.72 -16.38 12.97
N ALA A 250 9.90 -15.65 12.22
CA ALA A 250 9.11 -14.53 12.74
C ALA A 250 7.84 -14.33 11.90
N ALA A 251 6.80 -13.75 12.49
CA ALA A 251 5.57 -13.41 11.80
C ALA A 251 5.07 -12.02 12.21
N VAL A 252 4.70 -11.21 11.21
CA VAL A 252 4.04 -9.91 11.39
C VAL A 252 2.59 -10.05 10.93
N ILE A 253 1.65 -9.82 11.87
CA ILE A 253 0.22 -10.08 11.68
C ILE A 253 -0.53 -8.76 11.75
N ILE A 254 -1.08 -8.31 10.62
CA ILE A 254 -1.79 -7.05 10.50
C ILE A 254 -3.30 -7.33 10.43
N ASN A 255 -4.04 -7.04 11.50
CA ASN A 255 -5.48 -7.29 11.59
C ASN A 255 -5.88 -8.73 11.18
N GLY A 256 -5.05 -9.71 11.52
CA GLY A 256 -5.35 -11.13 11.35
C GLY A 256 -6.22 -11.68 12.48
N SER A 257 -6.88 -12.81 12.22
CA SER A 257 -7.64 -13.54 13.24
C SER A 257 -6.80 -14.67 13.83
N ALA A 258 -6.95 -14.96 15.11
CA ALA A 258 -6.41 -16.18 15.73
C ALA A 258 -7.33 -17.39 15.54
N THR A 259 -8.54 -17.19 15.00
CA THR A 259 -9.50 -18.24 14.69
C THR A 259 -9.62 -18.43 13.18
N ASN A 260 -9.81 -19.67 12.73
CA ASN A 260 -10.13 -19.95 11.34
C ASN A 260 -11.55 -19.45 11.02
N ILE A 261 -11.70 -18.47 10.14
CA ILE A 261 -13.00 -17.86 9.82
C ILE A 261 -13.60 -18.40 8.52
N VAL A 262 -12.78 -18.61 7.48
CA VAL A 262 -13.24 -18.88 6.13
C VAL A 262 -12.80 -20.27 5.67
N GLY A 263 -13.75 -21.10 5.24
CA GLY A 263 -13.47 -22.45 4.77
C GLY A 263 -12.86 -23.37 5.83
N LYS A 264 -12.65 -24.64 5.49
CA LYS A 264 -11.87 -25.55 6.33
C LYS A 264 -10.39 -25.29 6.11
N LEU A 265 -9.59 -25.33 7.17
CA LEU A 265 -8.15 -25.34 7.07
C LEU A 265 -7.64 -26.72 7.51
N CYS A 266 -6.93 -27.40 6.63
CA CYS A 266 -6.44 -28.75 6.83
C CYS A 266 -4.91 -28.77 6.83
N TYR A 267 -4.33 -29.61 7.69
CA TYR A 267 -2.92 -29.97 7.63
C TYR A 267 -2.75 -31.41 8.09
N LYS A 268 -2.38 -32.30 7.16
CA LYS A 268 -2.33 -33.75 7.40
C LYS A 268 -3.68 -34.22 7.99
N ASP A 269 -3.65 -34.85 9.16
CA ASP A 269 -4.84 -35.38 9.84
C ASP A 269 -5.58 -34.32 10.69
N GLU A 270 -5.05 -33.09 10.79
CA GLU A 270 -5.65 -32.01 11.56
C GLU A 270 -6.56 -31.15 10.68
N THR A 271 -7.73 -30.76 11.23
CA THR A 271 -8.67 -29.87 10.54
C THR A 271 -9.22 -28.83 11.51
N LEU A 272 -9.07 -27.56 11.14
CA LEU A 272 -9.69 -26.43 11.82
C LEU A 272 -10.98 -26.04 11.08
N PRO A 273 -12.16 -26.23 11.70
CA PRO A 273 -13.41 -25.80 11.08
C PRO A 273 -13.53 -24.27 11.07
N PRO A 274 -14.26 -23.68 10.11
CA PRO A 274 -14.52 -22.25 10.09
C PRO A 274 -15.46 -21.83 11.23
N LEU A 275 -15.15 -20.72 11.88
CA LEU A 275 -16.07 -20.00 12.74
C LEU A 275 -17.14 -19.34 11.85
N ARG A 276 -18.40 -19.71 12.06
CA ARG A 276 -19.51 -19.18 11.25
C ARG A 276 -19.65 -17.67 11.43
N VAL A 277 -19.61 -16.94 10.31
CA VAL A 277 -19.98 -15.52 10.27
C VAL A 277 -21.50 -15.43 10.16
N ASN A 278 -22.13 -14.66 11.06
CA ASN A 278 -23.55 -14.34 10.94
C ASN A 278 -23.70 -13.05 10.10
N ALA A 279 -24.10 -13.23 8.83
CA ALA A 279 -24.26 -12.13 7.88
C ALA A 279 -25.33 -11.11 8.32
N ASP A 280 -26.39 -11.55 9.01
CA ASP A 280 -27.48 -10.68 9.49
C ASP A 280 -27.01 -9.65 10.54
N ARG A 281 -25.84 -9.90 11.15
CA ARG A 281 -25.23 -8.99 12.13
C ARG A 281 -24.27 -7.98 11.50
N ILE A 282 -23.98 -8.08 10.19
CA ILE A 282 -23.10 -7.14 9.51
C ILE A 282 -23.87 -5.82 9.30
N ARG A 283 -23.35 -4.74 9.88
CA ARG A 283 -23.88 -3.38 9.70
C ARG A 283 -22.90 -2.53 8.91
N VAL A 284 -23.31 -2.05 7.75
CA VAL A 284 -22.54 -1.07 6.96
C VAL A 284 -23.04 0.32 7.35
N ARG A 285 -22.14 1.17 7.85
CA ARG A 285 -22.43 2.60 8.10
C ARG A 285 -21.74 3.45 7.06
N MET A 286 -22.52 4.34 6.45
CA MET A 286 -22.02 5.39 5.58
C MET A 286 -21.47 6.53 6.43
N ILE A 287 -20.19 6.85 6.29
CA ILE A 287 -19.66 8.14 6.75
C ILE A 287 -19.57 9.09 5.55
N ALA A 288 -19.85 10.37 5.78
CA ALA A 288 -20.05 11.40 4.74
C ALA A 288 -18.86 11.56 3.77
N THR A 289 -17.68 11.03 4.11
CA THR A 289 -16.46 11.04 3.30
C THR A 289 -16.30 9.84 2.36
N GLY A 290 -17.30 8.96 2.25
CA GLY A 290 -17.21 7.73 1.43
C GLY A 290 -16.18 6.71 1.94
N ARG A 291 -15.54 6.98 3.08
CA ARG A 291 -14.69 6.04 3.80
C ARG A 291 -15.56 4.95 4.42
N VAL A 292 -15.07 3.72 4.49
CA VAL A 292 -15.68 2.67 5.32
C VAL A 292 -14.87 2.64 6.61
N SER A 293 -15.41 3.20 7.70
CA SER A 293 -14.83 3.07 9.04
C SER A 293 -15.56 1.98 9.82
N SER A 294 -14.82 1.09 10.48
CA SER A 294 -15.35 0.13 11.45
C SER A 294 -15.23 0.60 12.92
N MET A 295 -14.88 1.86 13.20
CA MET A 295 -14.90 2.40 14.57
C MET A 295 -15.48 3.81 14.65
N PRO A 296 -16.23 4.13 15.73
CA PRO A 296 -16.60 5.50 16.02
C PRO A 296 -15.35 6.29 16.41
N MET A 297 -15.12 7.44 15.77
CA MET A 297 -14.29 8.48 16.35
C MET A 297 -14.94 8.89 17.67
N ARG A 298 -14.44 8.39 18.80
CA ARG A 298 -14.64 9.08 20.07
C ARG A 298 -13.67 10.25 20.07
N SER A 299 -14.22 11.46 20.03
CA SER A 299 -13.51 12.65 20.50
C SER A 299 -13.10 12.40 21.95
N LEU A 300 -11.81 12.19 22.19
CA LEU A 300 -11.24 12.42 23.51
C LEU A 300 -11.07 13.92 23.65
N ASN A 301 -12.09 14.57 24.20
CA ASN A 301 -11.99 15.90 24.81
C ASN A 301 -12.96 15.93 25.99
N ALA A 302 -12.37 16.09 27.19
CA ALA A 302 -12.95 16.30 28.53
C ALA A 302 -13.83 15.17 29.10
#